data_AF-A0A9P5USI1-F1
#
_entry.id   AF-A0A9P5USI1-F1
#
_cell.length_a   1.000
_cell.length_b   1.000
_cell.length_c   1.000
_cell.angle_alpha   90.00
_cell.angle_beta   90.00
_cell.angle_gamma   90.00
#
_symmetry.space_group_name_H-M   'P 1'
#
loop_
_entity.id
_entity.type
_entity.pdbx_description
1 polymer ?
#
loop_
_entity_poly.entity_id
_entity_poly.type
_entity_poly.pdbx_seq_one_letter_code
_entity_poly.pdbx_strand_id
1 'polypeptide(L)'
;MVLCPNSGVDILFESNIDDDGNELWSDTELIAVVEAEGMLSSIRRLTGPDPSMWVFGWGPNKSQIGTDLNSIHRFSLRNVGISGLAILRLKPNAPGPSRIKGQAMLSGNVPYHLTVPSVGKHLTLHGSGFGLIAPSVLINNISQGIVANIVHPYRAAKRADQQANSLILTDAKFLPGMEGGAVSWSETNELAGISMLPIRRTDGEPVDISLVIPAACIISAISPYITIPQQSLLPHHITALNSSSLMHARQAVVMVQVGQTWASGVLISKQGHILTNAHVFTSFLDNISNRTWPNLRSGISLRVRIDSPQQQQWIDDCELVFVSESCWDVALIKIPETCVLNGFLPFLPLRSKEELSRVKPIVKGMPLFAIGHGIFGPSSGILPLITSGVCSKVVTYSNQPVMLLSSAPVHRGNSGGVLVNTDGWFVGLVTGNGKTSTGRTITHLNFAIPTEAISNAVNAYLADDDRKWLDRLNTPPTRVDDIWSLRGAAPVWTPIEKYLTPPIFTLY
;
A
#
# COMPACT_ATOMS: atom_id res chain seq x y z
N MET A 1 22.97 -11.91 1.27
CA MET A 1 24.17 -12.47 0.62
C MET A 1 25.38 -11.85 1.31
N VAL A 2 26.18 -12.64 2.03
CA VAL A 2 27.43 -12.12 2.63
C VAL A 2 28.53 -12.40 1.61
N LEU A 3 29.10 -11.36 1.01
CA LEU A 3 30.25 -11.50 0.12
C LEU A 3 31.42 -12.02 0.97
N CYS A 4 31.90 -13.23 0.66
CA CYS A 4 33.08 -13.79 1.31
C CYS A 4 34.35 -13.11 0.77
N PRO A 5 35.41 -12.95 1.58
CA PRO A 5 36.72 -12.61 1.05
C PRO A 5 37.11 -13.61 -0.06
N ASN A 6 37.49 -13.12 -1.24
CA ASN A 6 37.74 -13.86 -2.50
C ASN A 6 36.53 -14.21 -3.38
N SER A 7 35.32 -13.71 -3.10
CA SER A 7 34.24 -13.72 -4.09
C SER A 7 34.38 -12.54 -5.07
N GLY A 8 34.46 -12.83 -6.37
CA GLY A 8 34.44 -11.81 -7.43
C GLY A 8 33.04 -11.21 -7.57
N VAL A 9 32.95 -9.94 -7.93
CA VAL A 9 31.69 -9.27 -8.25
C VAL A 9 31.79 -8.79 -9.70
N ASP A 10 30.87 -9.24 -10.54
CA ASP A 10 30.81 -8.85 -11.95
C ASP A 10 29.51 -8.10 -12.21
N ILE A 11 29.57 -7.11 -13.10
CA ILE A 11 28.43 -6.28 -13.51
C ILE A 11 28.15 -6.50 -14.99
N LEU A 12 26.90 -6.81 -15.32
CA LEU A 12 26.39 -6.79 -16.69
C LEU A 12 25.65 -5.49 -16.94
N PHE A 13 26.03 -4.80 -18.02
CA PHE A 13 25.26 -3.67 -18.54
C PHE A 13 24.33 -4.18 -19.65
N GLU A 14 23.08 -3.70 -19.69
CA GLU A 14 22.13 -4.06 -20.76
C GLU A 14 22.68 -3.74 -22.15
N SER A 15 23.45 -2.65 -22.28
CA SER A 15 24.11 -2.29 -23.54
C SER A 15 25.32 -3.15 -23.92
N ASN A 16 25.65 -4.15 -23.09
CA ASN A 16 26.70 -5.13 -23.32
C ASN A 16 26.12 -6.52 -23.65
N ILE A 17 24.83 -6.58 -23.96
CA ILE A 17 24.14 -7.75 -24.51
C ILE A 17 23.93 -7.49 -26.00
N ASP A 18 24.41 -8.39 -26.86
CA ASP A 18 24.22 -8.26 -28.31
C ASP A 18 22.87 -8.85 -28.78
N ASP A 19 22.56 -8.67 -30.08
CA ASP A 19 21.30 -9.14 -30.69
C ASP A 19 21.16 -10.68 -30.66
N ASP A 20 22.27 -11.41 -30.54
CA ASP A 20 22.30 -12.86 -30.42
C ASP A 20 22.20 -13.33 -28.95
N GLY A 21 22.16 -12.38 -28.00
CA GLY A 21 22.06 -12.64 -26.57
C GLY A 21 23.39 -12.98 -25.88
N ASN A 22 24.53 -12.74 -26.53
CA ASN A 22 25.84 -12.90 -25.89
C ASN A 22 26.08 -11.77 -24.90
N GLU A 23 26.61 -12.14 -23.73
CA GLU A 23 26.77 -11.24 -22.60
C GLU A 23 28.24 -10.90 -22.37
N LEU A 24 28.56 -9.61 -22.29
CA LEU A 24 29.89 -9.14 -21.91
C LEU A 24 29.88 -8.55 -20.49
N TRP A 25 30.34 -9.37 -19.54
CA TRP A 25 30.42 -9.05 -18.12
C TRP A 25 31.64 -8.18 -17.78
N SER A 26 31.49 -7.36 -16.74
CA SER A 26 32.47 -6.35 -16.34
C SER A 26 32.97 -6.64 -14.93
N ASP A 27 34.25 -6.98 -14.81
CA ASP A 27 34.90 -7.19 -13.52
C ASP A 27 34.83 -5.95 -12.61
N THR A 28 34.46 -6.17 -11.35
CA THR A 28 34.43 -5.12 -10.34
C THR A 28 35.16 -5.50 -9.06
N GLU A 29 35.60 -4.49 -8.33
CA GLU A 29 36.15 -4.61 -6.99
C GLU A 29 35.20 -4.01 -5.95
N LEU A 30 35.05 -4.70 -4.82
CA LEU A 30 34.34 -4.20 -3.65
C LEU A 30 35.25 -3.24 -2.88
N ILE A 31 34.89 -1.96 -2.85
CA ILE A 31 35.64 -0.93 -2.11
C ILE A 31 35.31 -1.01 -0.62
N ALA A 32 34.03 -1.00 -0.29
CA ALA A 32 33.55 -0.96 1.08
C ALA A 32 32.10 -1.45 1.18
N VAL A 33 31.71 -1.84 2.39
CA VAL A 33 30.31 -2.02 2.78
C VAL A 33 30.02 -1.06 3.91
N VAL A 34 29.07 -0.15 3.71
CA VAL A 34 28.67 0.88 4.67
C VAL A 34 27.24 0.65 5.13
N GLU A 35 26.87 1.15 6.30
CA GLU A 35 25.49 1.09 6.78
C GLU A 35 24.69 2.31 6.31
N ALA A 36 23.48 2.08 5.80
CA ALA A 36 22.48 3.13 5.62
C ALA A 36 21.85 3.46 6.98
N GLU A 37 22.29 4.57 7.58
CA GLU A 37 21.86 4.97 8.93
C GLU A 37 20.33 5.13 9.03
N GLY A 38 19.77 4.68 10.16
CA GLY A 38 18.35 4.81 10.46
C GLY A 38 17.46 3.69 9.89
N MET A 39 17.86 3.03 8.80
CA MET A 39 17.04 1.99 8.14
C MET A 39 16.70 0.83 9.07
N LEU A 40 17.68 0.33 9.84
CA LEU A 40 17.46 -0.74 10.82
C LEU A 40 16.44 -0.32 11.90
N SER A 41 16.51 0.93 12.37
CA SER A 41 15.58 1.46 13.36
C SER A 41 14.16 1.55 12.81
N SER A 42 14.00 1.97 11.55
CA SER A 42 12.71 2.01 10.86
C SER A 42 12.13 0.61 10.64
N ILE A 43 12.94 -0.37 10.22
CA ILE A 43 12.50 -1.77 10.06
C ILE A 43 12.02 -2.33 11.42
N ARG A 44 12.76 -2.08 12.51
CA ARG A 44 12.35 -2.50 13.85
C ARG A 44 11.01 -1.91 14.28
N ARG A 45 10.67 -0.69 13.85
CA ARG A 45 9.36 -0.09 14.15
C ARG A 45 8.22 -0.83 13.44
N LEU A 46 8.47 -1.35 12.24
CA LEU A 46 7.50 -2.13 11.47
C LEU A 46 7.26 -3.52 12.07
N THR A 47 8.34 -4.23 12.41
CA THR A 47 8.27 -5.67 12.73
C THR A 47 8.44 -5.98 14.22
N GLY A 48 8.94 -5.02 15.01
CA GLY A 48 9.24 -5.19 16.42
C GLY A 48 8.06 -5.57 17.34
N PRO A 49 6.81 -5.19 17.03
CA PRO A 49 5.66 -5.68 17.80
C PRO A 49 5.41 -7.20 17.68
N ASP A 50 5.76 -7.83 16.56
CA ASP A 50 5.51 -9.23 16.26
C ASP A 50 6.65 -9.87 15.42
N PRO A 51 7.91 -9.82 15.85
CA PRO A 51 9.07 -10.13 15.00
C PRO A 51 9.11 -11.59 14.53
N SER A 52 8.43 -12.49 15.23
CA SER A 52 8.29 -13.90 14.84
C SER A 52 7.43 -14.10 13.59
N MET A 53 6.58 -13.13 13.24
CA MET A 53 5.64 -13.17 12.11
C MET A 53 6.23 -12.61 10.82
N TRP A 54 7.46 -12.10 10.88
CA TRP A 54 8.12 -11.43 9.77
C TRP A 54 9.41 -12.14 9.37
N VAL A 55 9.71 -12.11 8.07
CA VAL A 55 11.01 -12.47 7.51
C VAL A 55 11.48 -11.38 6.56
N PHE A 56 12.80 -11.19 6.49
CA PHE A 56 13.43 -10.28 5.53
C PHE A 56 13.89 -11.08 4.31
N GLY A 57 13.64 -10.59 3.09
CA GLY A 57 14.02 -11.24 1.84
C GLY A 57 13.12 -12.39 1.39
N TRP A 58 13.52 -13.10 0.34
CA TRP A 58 12.68 -14.04 -0.44
C TRP A 58 12.65 -15.48 0.05
N GLY A 59 13.57 -15.88 0.92
CA GLY A 59 13.61 -17.23 1.49
C GLY A 59 12.51 -17.45 2.54
N PRO A 60 11.82 -18.60 2.55
CA PRO A 60 10.89 -18.96 3.62
C PRO A 60 11.62 -19.32 4.93
N ASN A 61 12.93 -19.58 4.86
CA ASN A 61 13.73 -20.08 5.97
C ASN A 61 14.40 -18.93 6.73
N LYS A 62 14.08 -18.81 8.03
CA LYS A 62 14.78 -17.92 8.99
C LYS A 62 16.28 -18.21 9.14
N SER A 63 16.76 -19.33 8.60
CA SER A 63 18.15 -19.76 8.63
C SER A 63 19.04 -19.14 7.54
N GLN A 64 18.47 -18.40 6.58
CA GLN A 64 19.29 -17.60 5.65
C GLN A 64 20.04 -16.49 6.41
N ILE A 65 21.31 -16.29 6.07
CA ILE A 65 22.15 -15.31 6.75
C ILE A 65 21.59 -13.90 6.49
N GLY A 66 21.19 -13.21 7.56
CA GLY A 66 20.65 -11.84 7.51
C GLY A 66 19.11 -11.75 7.42
N THR A 67 18.38 -12.86 7.53
CA THR A 67 16.90 -12.86 7.48
C THR A 67 16.22 -12.98 8.85
N ASP A 68 16.97 -13.22 9.92
CA ASP A 68 16.45 -13.33 11.28
C ASP A 68 16.23 -11.94 11.92
N LEU A 69 14.97 -11.53 12.01
CA LEU A 69 14.57 -10.28 12.65
C LEU A 69 14.57 -10.34 14.18
N ASN A 70 14.72 -11.52 14.81
CA ASN A 70 14.75 -11.62 16.28
C ASN A 70 16.09 -11.16 16.86
N SER A 71 17.19 -11.30 16.12
CA SER A 71 18.53 -10.87 16.53
C SER A 71 18.88 -9.45 16.06
N ILE A 72 17.91 -8.71 15.52
CA ILE A 72 18.10 -7.37 14.96
C ILE A 72 18.62 -6.38 16.00
N HIS A 73 18.47 -6.65 17.31
CA HIS A 73 18.78 -5.76 18.44
C HIS A 73 20.28 -5.44 18.66
N ARG A 74 21.22 -6.21 18.11
CA ARG A 74 22.67 -6.00 18.29
C ARG A 74 23.33 -5.58 16.98
N PHE A 75 24.23 -4.61 16.98
CA PHE A 75 25.04 -4.34 15.78
C PHE A 75 25.93 -5.55 15.50
N SER A 76 25.85 -6.08 14.28
CA SER A 76 26.69 -7.19 13.81
C SER A 76 26.78 -7.16 12.29
N LEU A 77 27.82 -7.75 11.72
CA LEU A 77 27.95 -7.90 10.26
C LEU A 77 26.75 -8.63 9.63
N ARG A 78 26.03 -9.47 10.39
CA ARG A 78 24.78 -10.09 9.93
C ARG A 78 23.65 -9.07 9.74
N ASN A 79 23.57 -8.06 10.62
CA ASN A 79 22.55 -7.03 10.58
C ASN A 79 22.91 -5.90 9.61
N VAL A 80 24.20 -5.61 9.41
CA VAL A 80 24.66 -4.76 8.30
C VAL A 80 24.18 -5.32 6.96
N GLY A 81 24.05 -6.64 6.79
CA GLY A 81 23.47 -7.20 5.55
C GLY A 81 22.03 -6.78 5.23
N ILE A 82 21.26 -6.30 6.21
CA ILE A 82 19.86 -5.86 6.03
C ILE A 82 19.78 -4.42 5.50
N SER A 83 20.68 -3.55 5.98
CA SER A 83 20.73 -2.11 5.67
C SER A 83 22.08 -1.69 5.08
N GLY A 84 22.82 -2.63 4.48
CA GLY A 84 24.17 -2.44 4.00
C GLY A 84 24.19 -1.98 2.55
N LEU A 85 25.06 -1.02 2.27
CA LEU A 85 25.33 -0.52 0.93
C LEU A 85 26.72 -0.99 0.53
N ALA A 86 26.81 -1.79 -0.54
CA ALA A 86 28.08 -2.16 -1.14
C ALA A 86 28.52 -1.08 -2.14
N ILE A 87 29.77 -0.62 -2.00
CA ILE A 87 30.39 0.33 -2.92
C ILE A 87 31.31 -0.45 -3.85
N LEU A 88 30.99 -0.45 -5.14
CA LEU A 88 31.72 -1.20 -6.17
C LEU A 88 32.44 -0.24 -7.11
N ARG A 89 33.63 -0.62 -7.58
CA ARG A 89 34.36 0.09 -8.64
C ARG A 89 34.66 -0.85 -9.79
N LEU A 90 34.36 -0.41 -11.00
CA LEU A 90 34.77 -1.09 -12.24
C LEU A 90 36.30 -1.12 -12.31
N LYS A 91 36.88 -2.28 -12.68
CA LYS A 91 38.32 -2.33 -12.93
C LYS A 91 38.68 -1.50 -14.18
N PRO A 92 39.88 -0.90 -14.27
CA PRO A 92 40.25 0.03 -15.36
C PRO A 92 40.06 -0.49 -16.79
N ASN A 93 40.15 -1.80 -16.99
CA ASN A 93 40.03 -2.45 -18.30
C ASN A 93 38.72 -3.23 -18.47
N ALA A 94 37.80 -3.16 -17.49
CA ALA A 94 36.52 -3.83 -17.59
C ALA A 94 35.66 -3.14 -18.68
N PRO A 95 34.92 -3.91 -19.50
CA PRO A 95 34.03 -3.34 -20.48
C PRO A 95 32.98 -2.45 -19.78
N GLY A 96 32.97 -1.16 -20.09
CA GLY A 96 31.93 -0.25 -19.57
C GLY A 96 30.62 -0.40 -20.34
N PRO A 97 29.56 0.35 -19.98
CA PRO A 97 28.35 0.41 -20.78
C PRO A 97 28.66 1.00 -22.16
N SER A 98 28.28 0.28 -23.23
CA SER A 98 28.33 0.81 -24.59
C SER A 98 27.59 2.15 -24.68
N ARG A 99 28.24 3.18 -25.23
CA ARG A 99 27.65 4.52 -25.38
C ARG A 99 26.44 4.45 -26.31
N ILE A 100 25.26 4.84 -25.80
CA ILE A 100 24.12 5.17 -26.67
C ILE A 100 24.55 6.40 -27.50
N LYS A 101 24.65 6.25 -28.83
CA LYS A 101 24.97 7.37 -29.72
C LYS A 101 23.96 8.50 -29.50
N GLY A 102 24.44 9.65 -29.01
CA GLY A 102 23.63 10.88 -28.86
C GLY A 102 23.35 11.33 -27.42
N GLN A 103 23.69 10.55 -26.39
CA GLN A 103 23.69 11.07 -25.01
C GLN A 103 25.07 11.59 -24.64
N ALA A 104 25.16 12.89 -24.35
CA ALA A 104 26.32 13.46 -23.71
C ALA A 104 26.52 12.74 -22.36
N MET A 105 27.77 12.34 -22.05
CA MET A 105 28.11 12.13 -20.64
C MET A 105 27.76 13.42 -19.91
N LEU A 106 27.16 13.31 -18.73
CA LEU A 106 27.14 14.43 -17.78
C LEU A 106 28.61 14.73 -17.42
N SER A 107 29.27 15.51 -18.26
CA SER A 107 30.62 16.01 -18.09
C SER A 107 30.55 17.15 -17.07
N GLY A 108 31.01 16.89 -15.85
CA GLY A 108 31.30 17.90 -14.84
C GLY A 108 30.09 18.53 -14.13
N ASN A 109 30.14 18.55 -12.80
CA ASN A 109 29.45 19.47 -11.89
C ASN A 109 27.99 19.87 -12.20
N VAL A 110 27.16 18.97 -12.72
CA VAL A 110 25.71 19.21 -12.69
C VAL A 110 25.24 18.94 -11.26
N PRO A 111 24.73 19.95 -10.52
CA PRO A 111 24.16 19.71 -9.21
C PRO A 111 22.98 18.74 -9.39
N TYR A 112 23.00 17.63 -8.65
CA TYR A 112 21.87 16.72 -8.60
C TYR A 112 20.93 17.18 -7.48
N HIS A 113 19.62 17.11 -7.74
CA HIS A 113 18.60 17.53 -6.80
C HIS A 113 18.03 16.32 -6.06
N LEU A 114 17.95 16.43 -4.74
CA LEU A 114 17.26 15.44 -3.91
C LEU A 114 15.89 15.97 -3.54
N THR A 115 14.87 15.40 -4.18
CA THR A 115 13.49 15.65 -3.77
C THR A 115 13.16 14.90 -2.49
N VAL A 116 12.56 15.59 -1.52
CA VAL A 116 12.05 14.99 -0.27
C VAL A 116 10.93 13.99 -0.61
N PRO A 117 11.00 12.74 -0.10
CA PRO A 117 9.96 11.75 -0.34
C PRO A 117 8.64 12.19 0.29
N SER A 118 7.53 11.89 -0.38
CA SER A 118 6.18 12.18 0.10
C SER A 118 5.21 11.07 -0.26
N VAL A 119 4.27 10.80 0.65
CA VAL A 119 3.28 9.72 0.47
C VAL A 119 2.36 10.06 -0.70
N GLY A 120 2.07 9.05 -1.52
CA GLY A 120 1.31 9.18 -2.76
C GLY A 120 2.13 9.56 -4.00
N LYS A 121 3.38 10.00 -3.83
CA LYS A 121 4.25 10.35 -4.96
C LYS A 121 4.59 9.11 -5.79
N HIS A 122 4.51 9.22 -7.11
CA HIS A 122 4.85 8.13 -8.03
C HIS A 122 6.37 7.87 -8.11
N LEU A 123 6.72 6.60 -8.13
CA LEU A 123 8.09 6.13 -8.31
C LEU A 123 8.18 5.01 -9.35
N THR A 124 9.36 4.88 -9.93
CA THR A 124 9.71 3.83 -10.89
C THR A 124 10.96 3.10 -10.39
N LEU A 125 10.86 1.78 -10.30
CA LEU A 125 11.96 0.88 -9.99
C LEU A 125 12.53 0.33 -11.30
N HIS A 126 13.86 0.35 -11.39
CA HIS A 126 14.65 -0.34 -12.39
C HIS A 126 15.47 -1.44 -11.70
N GLY A 127 15.24 -2.70 -12.07
CA GLY A 127 15.97 -3.81 -11.47
C GLY A 127 15.92 -5.08 -12.32
N SER A 128 16.86 -6.00 -12.07
CA SER A 128 17.05 -7.20 -12.89
C SER A 128 16.48 -8.43 -12.20
N GLY A 129 15.16 -8.46 -12.04
CA GLY A 129 14.46 -9.57 -11.38
C GLY A 129 14.71 -10.89 -12.08
N PHE A 130 15.17 -11.89 -11.33
CA PHE A 130 15.62 -13.18 -11.84
C PHE A 130 16.70 -13.08 -12.93
N GLY A 131 17.48 -11.99 -12.92
CA GLY A 131 18.42 -11.64 -13.98
C GLY A 131 19.44 -12.73 -14.29
N LEU A 132 19.84 -13.56 -13.31
CA LEU A 132 20.77 -14.68 -13.53
C LEU A 132 20.16 -15.87 -14.28
N ILE A 133 18.83 -15.95 -14.42
CA ILE A 133 18.17 -17.06 -15.14
C ILE A 133 18.28 -16.85 -16.66
N ALA A 134 18.04 -15.61 -17.11
CA ALA A 134 18.12 -15.23 -18.52
C ALA A 134 18.40 -13.71 -18.61
N PRO A 135 19.67 -13.28 -18.44
CA PRO A 135 20.00 -11.85 -18.37
C PRO A 135 19.54 -11.07 -19.60
N SER A 136 19.69 -11.65 -20.80
CA SER A 136 19.22 -11.06 -22.06
C SER A 136 17.71 -10.79 -22.14
N VAL A 137 16.90 -11.43 -21.29
CA VAL A 137 15.44 -11.25 -21.24
C VAL A 137 14.99 -10.43 -20.02
N LEU A 138 15.74 -10.50 -18.92
CA LEU A 138 15.25 -10.10 -17.59
C LEU A 138 16.06 -8.95 -16.94
N ILE A 139 17.12 -8.46 -17.59
CA ILE A 139 17.84 -7.29 -17.11
C ILE A 139 16.97 -6.03 -17.21
N ASN A 140 17.15 -5.08 -16.29
CA ASN A 140 16.55 -3.74 -16.34
C ASN A 140 15.02 -3.70 -16.47
N ASN A 141 14.33 -4.67 -15.90
CA ASN A 141 12.88 -4.65 -15.78
C ASN A 141 12.38 -3.42 -15.00
N ILE A 142 11.27 -2.86 -15.47
CA ILE A 142 10.64 -1.69 -14.87
C ILE A 142 9.40 -2.11 -14.08
N SER A 143 9.29 -1.62 -12.84
CA SER A 143 8.06 -1.67 -12.06
C SER A 143 7.70 -0.27 -11.56
N GLN A 144 6.42 0.03 -11.46
CA GLN A 144 5.93 1.34 -10.98
C GLN A 144 5.06 1.18 -9.75
N GLY A 145 4.99 2.25 -8.97
CA GLY A 145 4.13 2.35 -7.80
C GLY A 145 4.12 3.75 -7.23
N ILE A 146 3.66 3.87 -5.99
CA ILE A 146 3.67 5.09 -5.21
C ILE A 146 4.43 4.89 -3.89
N VAL A 147 4.79 5.99 -3.24
CA VAL A 147 5.20 5.96 -1.83
C VAL A 147 3.96 5.65 -0.99
N ALA A 148 3.87 4.43 -0.48
CA ALA A 148 2.76 3.97 0.34
C ALA A 148 2.81 4.51 1.76
N ASN A 149 4.01 4.62 2.32
CA ASN A 149 4.26 5.24 3.62
C ASN A 149 5.73 5.61 3.78
N ILE A 150 6.03 6.42 4.79
CA ILE A 150 7.38 6.82 5.18
C ILE A 150 7.55 6.52 6.68
N VAL A 151 8.58 5.76 7.02
CA VAL A 151 8.83 5.28 8.38
C VAL A 151 10.07 5.95 8.94
N HIS A 152 9.83 6.87 9.87
CA HIS A 152 10.89 7.59 10.57
C HIS A 152 11.55 6.71 11.66
N PRO A 153 12.88 6.80 11.83
CA PRO A 153 13.60 6.07 12.87
C PRO A 153 13.27 6.60 14.28
N TYR A 154 13.44 5.78 15.33
CA TYR A 154 13.10 6.14 16.72
C TYR A 154 13.79 7.41 17.26
N ARG A 155 14.99 7.72 16.76
CA ARG A 155 15.79 8.89 17.19
C ARG A 155 15.60 10.12 16.33
N ALA A 156 14.61 10.15 15.43
CA ALA A 156 14.24 11.35 14.68
C ALA A 156 13.55 12.37 15.62
N ALA A 157 14.31 12.90 16.57
CA ALA A 157 13.86 13.91 17.52
C ALA A 157 14.39 15.28 17.07
N LYS A 158 13.45 16.10 16.60
CA LYS A 158 13.47 17.59 16.63
C LYS A 158 14.06 18.38 15.45
N ARG A 159 14.60 17.78 14.37
CA ARG A 159 15.10 18.59 13.23
C ARG A 159 14.65 18.06 11.85
N ALA A 160 14.38 18.98 10.93
CA ALA A 160 13.87 18.71 9.58
C ALA A 160 14.91 18.01 8.66
N ASP A 161 16.20 18.13 8.97
CA ASP A 161 17.31 17.40 8.33
C ASP A 161 17.22 15.88 8.53
N GLN A 162 16.55 15.40 9.59
CA GLN A 162 16.38 13.98 9.89
C GLN A 162 15.24 13.29 9.13
N GLN A 163 14.37 14.04 8.43
CA GLN A 163 13.35 13.43 7.56
C GLN A 163 13.96 12.70 6.36
N ALA A 164 15.18 13.06 5.98
CA ALA A 164 15.96 12.43 4.91
C ALA A 164 16.33 10.97 5.22
N ASN A 165 16.32 10.56 6.49
CA ASN A 165 16.71 9.21 6.96
C ASN A 165 15.54 8.25 7.16
N SER A 166 14.48 8.41 6.36
CA SER A 166 13.22 7.73 6.57
C SER A 166 12.98 6.65 5.53
N LEU A 167 12.84 5.41 5.99
CA LEU A 167 12.56 4.26 5.15
C LEU A 167 11.28 4.49 4.34
N ILE A 168 11.35 4.28 3.02
CA ILE A 168 10.20 4.42 2.12
C ILE A 168 9.56 3.04 1.93
N LEU A 169 8.25 2.96 2.14
CA LEU A 169 7.43 1.81 1.77
C LEU A 169 6.75 2.12 0.46
N THR A 170 6.69 1.14 -0.43
CA THR A 170 6.02 1.27 -1.73
C THR A 170 5.17 0.06 -2.06
N ASP A 171 4.13 0.28 -2.86
CA ASP A 171 3.33 -0.79 -3.47
C ASP A 171 3.89 -1.25 -4.82
N ALA A 172 5.01 -0.68 -5.28
CA ALA A 172 5.75 -1.18 -6.44
C ALA A 172 6.22 -2.62 -6.16
N LYS A 173 6.06 -3.50 -7.16
CA LYS A 173 6.43 -4.91 -6.99
C LYS A 173 7.92 -5.11 -7.18
N PHE A 174 8.56 -5.65 -6.16
CA PHE A 174 9.94 -6.11 -6.26
C PHE A 174 9.92 -7.59 -6.62
N LEU A 175 10.90 -8.01 -7.41
CA LEU A 175 11.11 -9.42 -7.72
C LEU A 175 12.44 -9.86 -7.10
N PRO A 176 12.61 -11.15 -6.77
CA PRO A 176 13.91 -11.72 -6.42
C PRO A 176 14.98 -11.33 -7.44
N GLY A 177 16.12 -10.80 -7.01
CA GLY A 177 17.19 -10.31 -7.90
C GLY A 177 17.13 -8.81 -8.21
N MET A 178 16.07 -8.10 -7.79
CA MET A 178 15.97 -6.64 -7.94
C MET A 178 16.57 -5.86 -6.76
N GLU A 179 17.24 -6.51 -5.81
CA GLU A 179 17.89 -5.85 -4.68
C GLU A 179 19.00 -4.91 -5.15
N GLY A 180 19.04 -3.69 -4.62
CA GLY A 180 19.98 -2.66 -5.06
C GLY A 180 19.60 -1.98 -6.37
N GLY A 181 18.44 -2.32 -6.94
CA GLY A 181 17.88 -1.65 -8.11
C GLY A 181 17.60 -0.16 -7.86
N ALA A 182 17.79 0.66 -8.88
CA ALA A 182 17.60 2.10 -8.79
C ALA A 182 16.11 2.44 -8.74
N VAL A 183 15.73 3.33 -7.82
CA VAL A 183 14.37 3.86 -7.71
C VAL A 183 14.42 5.35 -8.03
N SER A 184 13.61 5.78 -8.98
CA SER A 184 13.51 7.18 -9.40
C SER A 184 12.10 7.74 -9.19
N TRP A 185 11.99 9.05 -9.06
CA TRP A 185 10.70 9.74 -9.11
C TRP A 185 10.18 9.75 -10.54
N SER A 186 8.98 9.22 -10.78
CA SER A 186 8.46 9.05 -12.16
C SER A 186 8.32 10.38 -12.94
N GLU A 187 8.11 11.49 -12.23
CA GLU A 187 7.92 12.81 -12.84
C GLU A 187 9.23 13.49 -13.24
N THR A 188 10.29 13.30 -12.45
CA THR A 188 11.56 14.03 -12.61
C THR A 188 12.71 13.15 -13.06
N ASN A 189 12.56 11.83 -13.01
CA ASN A 189 13.61 10.82 -13.16
C ASN A 189 14.79 10.98 -12.18
N GLU A 190 14.66 11.85 -11.17
CA GLU A 190 15.65 11.99 -10.10
C GLU A 190 15.69 10.73 -9.25
N LEU A 191 16.88 10.39 -8.74
CA LEU A 191 17.06 9.25 -7.83
C LEU A 191 16.27 9.47 -6.55
N ALA A 192 15.27 8.62 -6.31
CA ALA A 192 14.53 8.54 -5.06
C ALA A 192 15.28 7.68 -4.03
N GLY A 193 15.99 6.64 -4.48
CA GLY A 193 16.70 5.70 -3.62
C GLY A 193 17.10 4.41 -4.33
N ILE A 194 17.40 3.37 -3.55
CA ILE A 194 17.58 2.01 -4.06
C ILE A 194 16.65 1.03 -3.34
N SER A 195 16.19 0.01 -4.06
CA SER A 195 15.42 -1.08 -3.47
C SER A 195 16.28 -1.90 -2.51
N MET A 196 15.69 -2.27 -1.37
CA MET A 196 16.24 -3.30 -0.49
C MET A 196 15.37 -4.56 -0.57
N LEU A 197 15.81 -5.61 0.11
CA LEU A 197 15.01 -6.82 0.32
C LEU A 197 13.67 -6.46 0.99
N PRO A 198 12.56 -7.10 0.59
CA PRO A 198 11.26 -6.84 1.20
C PRO A 198 11.17 -7.44 2.61
N ILE A 199 10.19 -6.97 3.40
CA ILE A 199 9.69 -7.73 4.55
C ILE A 199 8.43 -8.47 4.16
N ARG A 200 8.31 -9.72 4.64
CA ARG A 200 7.17 -10.60 4.31
C ARG A 200 6.61 -11.24 5.56
N ARG A 201 5.29 -11.49 5.55
CA ARG A 201 4.64 -12.23 6.63
C ARG A 201 4.84 -13.74 6.48
N THR A 202 4.97 -14.43 7.60
CA THR A 202 5.15 -15.90 7.64
C THR A 202 3.90 -16.67 8.06
N ASP A 203 2.79 -15.98 8.31
CA ASP A 203 1.55 -16.56 8.81
C ASP A 203 0.56 -16.96 7.71
N GLY A 204 1.04 -17.03 6.46
CA GLY A 204 0.24 -17.39 5.30
C GLY A 204 -0.52 -16.23 4.65
N GLU A 205 -0.51 -15.03 5.26
CA GLU A 205 -1.03 -13.84 4.59
C GLU A 205 -0.08 -13.41 3.46
N PRO A 206 -0.58 -13.14 2.24
CA PRO A 206 0.23 -12.77 1.08
C PRO A 206 0.66 -11.30 1.17
N VAL A 207 1.50 -11.00 2.14
CA VAL A 207 2.01 -9.65 2.42
C VAL A 207 3.50 -9.62 2.13
N ASP A 208 3.85 -8.91 1.06
CA ASP A 208 5.22 -8.58 0.69
C ASP A 208 5.33 -7.06 0.61
N ILE A 209 6.19 -6.47 1.44
CA ILE A 209 6.33 -5.01 1.52
C ILE A 209 7.68 -4.64 0.93
N SER A 210 7.61 -3.92 -0.17
CA SER A 210 8.75 -3.36 -0.86
C SER A 210 9.28 -2.14 -0.11
N LEU A 211 10.60 -2.12 0.11
CA LEU A 211 11.28 -1.14 0.94
C LEU A 211 12.38 -0.44 0.14
N VAL A 212 12.49 0.89 0.28
CA VAL A 212 13.48 1.70 -0.44
C VAL A 212 14.34 2.48 0.55
N ILE A 213 15.66 2.40 0.37
CA ILE A 213 16.62 3.25 1.07
C ILE A 213 16.64 4.60 0.34
N PRO A 214 16.28 5.72 1.00
CA PRO A 214 16.26 7.03 0.36
C PRO A 214 17.63 7.46 -0.16
N ALA A 215 17.65 8.17 -1.29
CA ALA A 215 18.87 8.69 -1.90
C ALA A 215 19.71 9.54 -0.92
N ALA A 216 19.08 10.31 -0.04
CA ALA A 216 19.78 11.10 0.95
C ALA A 216 20.57 10.25 1.96
N CYS A 217 20.04 9.09 2.39
CA CYS A 217 20.78 8.14 3.23
C CYS A 217 22.00 7.58 2.50
N ILE A 218 21.81 7.22 1.22
CA ILE A 218 22.86 6.64 0.39
C ILE A 218 24.01 7.64 0.23
N ILE A 219 23.69 8.88 -0.13
CA ILE A 219 24.68 9.95 -0.32
C ILE A 219 25.46 10.21 0.98
N SER A 220 24.75 10.30 2.11
CA SER A 220 25.40 10.48 3.41
C SER A 220 26.38 9.33 3.71
N ALA A 221 25.95 8.08 3.51
CA ALA A 221 26.75 6.90 3.80
C ALA A 221 27.98 6.72 2.90
N ILE A 222 27.89 7.10 1.61
CA ILE A 222 29.00 6.90 0.66
C ILE A 222 29.90 8.13 0.49
N SER A 223 29.50 9.30 1.02
CA SER A 223 30.28 10.55 0.92
C SER A 223 31.75 10.46 1.37
N PRO A 224 32.17 9.59 2.32
CA PRO A 224 33.59 9.42 2.64
C PRO A 224 34.40 8.71 1.55
N TYR A 225 33.75 8.02 0.61
CA TYR A 225 34.38 7.15 -0.39
C TYR A 225 34.32 7.70 -1.80
N ILE A 226 33.35 8.58 -2.09
CA ILE A 226 33.11 9.13 -3.43
C ILE A 226 32.94 10.64 -3.32
N THR A 227 33.62 11.39 -4.20
CA THR A 227 33.38 12.83 -4.34
C THR A 227 32.04 13.05 -5.02
N ILE A 228 31.08 13.55 -4.26
CA ILE A 228 29.73 13.84 -4.73
C ILE A 228 29.60 15.36 -4.92
N PRO A 229 29.06 15.86 -6.04
CA PRO A 229 28.82 17.28 -6.25
C PRO A 229 27.99 17.92 -5.12
N GLN A 230 28.22 19.21 -4.86
CA GLN A 230 27.57 19.91 -3.76
C GLN A 230 26.04 19.99 -3.96
N GLN A 231 25.31 19.70 -2.89
CA GLN A 231 23.85 19.58 -2.88
C GLN A 231 23.17 20.94 -2.64
N SER A 232 22.05 21.20 -3.32
CA SER A 232 21.05 22.16 -2.84
C SER A 232 19.75 21.43 -2.50
N LEU A 233 19.45 21.30 -1.20
CA LEU A 233 18.08 20.99 -0.76
C LEU A 233 17.23 22.22 -1.03
N LEU A 234 16.39 22.18 -2.07
CA LEU A 234 15.42 23.25 -2.29
C LEU A 234 14.27 23.08 -1.28
N PRO A 235 14.00 24.04 -0.37
CA PRO A 235 12.97 23.90 0.65
C PRO A 235 11.52 23.93 0.12
N HIS A 236 11.30 23.88 -1.20
CA HIS A 236 10.05 24.38 -1.78
C HIS A 236 8.93 23.36 -1.99
N HIS A 237 9.05 22.10 -1.54
CA HIS A 237 7.96 21.13 -1.67
C HIS A 237 7.31 20.68 -0.34
N ILE A 238 7.90 20.97 0.82
CA ILE A 238 7.34 20.55 2.13
C ILE A 238 5.96 21.18 2.38
N THR A 239 5.72 22.39 1.86
CA THR A 239 4.47 23.13 2.06
C THR A 239 3.36 22.75 1.06
N ALA A 240 3.71 22.18 -0.10
CA ALA A 240 2.74 21.73 -1.12
C ALA A 240 2.24 20.29 -0.89
N LEU A 241 2.99 19.49 -0.11
CA LEU A 241 2.71 18.07 0.11
C LEU A 241 1.73 17.81 1.26
N ASN A 242 1.64 18.73 2.23
CA ASN A 242 0.66 18.69 3.32
C ASN A 242 -0.75 19.17 2.93
N SER A 243 -0.95 19.58 1.67
CA SER A 243 -2.19 20.18 1.17
C SER A 243 -2.80 19.42 -0.02
N SER A 244 -2.26 18.26 -0.40
CA SER A 244 -2.89 17.41 -1.40
C SER A 244 -4.18 16.78 -0.85
N SER A 245 -5.22 16.70 -1.67
CA SER A 245 -6.50 16.08 -1.30
C SER A 245 -6.34 14.63 -0.83
N LEU A 246 -5.30 13.93 -1.32
CA LEU A 246 -4.95 12.58 -0.90
C LEU A 246 -4.45 12.53 0.55
N MET A 247 -3.66 13.52 0.99
CA MET A 247 -3.22 13.60 2.39
C MET A 247 -4.35 13.98 3.33
N HIS A 248 -5.27 14.87 2.91
CA HIS A 248 -6.50 15.13 3.66
C HIS A 248 -7.34 13.85 3.82
N ALA A 249 -7.51 13.09 2.73
CA ALA A 249 -8.19 11.81 2.77
C ALA A 249 -7.51 10.82 3.72
N ARG A 250 -6.18 10.76 3.70
CA ARG A 250 -5.40 9.90 4.60
C ARG A 250 -5.58 10.26 6.07
N GLN A 251 -5.62 11.55 6.40
CA GLN A 251 -5.82 12.02 7.78
C GLN A 251 -7.22 11.71 8.31
N ALA A 252 -8.22 11.62 7.43
CA ALA A 252 -9.57 11.22 7.81
C ALA A 252 -9.73 9.71 8.07
N VAL A 253 -8.75 8.89 7.64
CA VAL A 253 -8.75 7.45 7.91
C VAL A 253 -8.17 7.19 9.30
N VAL A 254 -8.90 6.41 10.09
CA VAL A 254 -8.61 6.11 11.49
C VAL A 254 -8.39 4.62 11.69
N MET A 255 -7.71 4.25 12.77
CA MET A 255 -7.60 2.86 13.20
C MET A 255 -8.73 2.56 14.19
N VAL A 256 -9.51 1.52 13.91
CA VAL A 256 -10.54 1.01 14.84
C VAL A 256 -9.98 -0.21 15.54
N GLN A 257 -9.94 -0.21 16.87
CA GLN A 257 -9.58 -1.37 17.68
C GLN A 257 -10.80 -1.84 18.47
N VAL A 258 -11.17 -3.10 18.31
CA VAL A 258 -12.21 -3.77 19.10
C VAL A 258 -11.64 -5.06 19.71
N GLY A 259 -11.58 -5.10 21.04
CA GLY A 259 -10.86 -6.14 21.76
C GLY A 259 -9.39 -6.26 21.28
N GLN A 260 -9.03 -7.44 20.77
CA GLN A 260 -7.69 -7.72 20.22
C GLN A 260 -7.63 -7.63 18.68
N THR A 261 -8.73 -7.27 18.03
CA THR A 261 -8.80 -7.10 16.57
C THR A 261 -8.71 -5.62 16.21
N TRP A 262 -8.19 -5.34 15.03
CA TRP A 262 -8.17 -3.99 14.47
C TRP A 262 -8.68 -3.98 13.04
N ALA A 263 -9.14 -2.81 12.62
CA ALA A 263 -9.61 -2.50 11.29
C ALA A 263 -9.31 -1.03 10.99
N SER A 264 -9.75 -0.57 9.83
CA SER A 264 -9.75 0.82 9.45
C SER A 264 -11.15 1.42 9.64
N GLY A 265 -11.22 2.73 9.73
CA GLY A 265 -12.46 3.50 9.65
C GLY A 265 -12.21 4.81 8.93
N VAL A 266 -13.26 5.55 8.63
CA VAL A 266 -13.18 6.89 8.05
C VAL A 266 -14.09 7.86 8.79
N LEU A 267 -13.52 8.98 9.25
CA LEU A 267 -14.26 10.12 9.76
C LEU A 267 -15.08 10.73 8.63
N ILE A 268 -16.39 10.80 8.80
CA ILE A 268 -17.32 11.31 7.77
C ILE A 268 -18.03 12.60 8.16
N SER A 269 -17.89 13.06 9.41
CA SER A 269 -18.53 14.28 9.88
C SER A 269 -17.67 15.02 10.91
N LYS A 270 -17.85 16.34 10.99
CA LYS A 270 -17.19 17.20 11.99
C LYS A 270 -17.58 16.83 13.42
N GLN A 271 -18.73 16.21 13.61
CA GLN A 271 -19.21 15.72 14.89
C GLN A 271 -18.51 14.42 15.30
N GLY A 272 -17.63 13.84 14.49
CA GLY A 272 -16.84 12.67 14.86
C GLY A 272 -17.54 11.33 14.62
N HIS A 273 -18.37 11.26 13.57
CA HIS A 273 -18.91 9.99 13.09
C HIS A 273 -17.90 9.28 12.20
N ILE A 274 -17.76 7.96 12.38
CA ILE A 274 -16.81 7.11 11.68
C ILE A 274 -17.55 5.96 11.01
N LEU A 275 -17.38 5.79 9.70
CA LEU A 275 -17.79 4.57 9.01
C LEU A 275 -16.69 3.51 9.07
N THR A 276 -17.10 2.26 9.22
CA THR A 276 -16.26 1.07 9.08
C THR A 276 -17.14 -0.12 8.66
N ASN A 277 -16.61 -1.34 8.66
CA ASN A 277 -17.41 -2.53 8.35
C ASN A 277 -18.10 -3.15 9.57
N ALA A 278 -19.27 -3.74 9.35
CA ALA A 278 -20.05 -4.43 10.37
C ALA A 278 -19.37 -5.73 10.86
N HIS A 279 -18.73 -6.49 9.96
CA HIS A 279 -18.05 -7.75 10.30
C HIS A 279 -16.89 -7.57 11.29
N VAL A 280 -16.36 -6.36 11.43
CA VAL A 280 -15.37 -6.01 12.46
C VAL A 280 -15.93 -6.27 13.86
N PHE A 281 -17.25 -6.11 14.02
CA PHE A 281 -17.95 -6.17 15.31
C PHE A 281 -18.75 -7.45 15.53
N THR A 282 -19.15 -8.18 14.49
CA THR A 282 -20.09 -9.32 14.59
C THR A 282 -19.69 -10.33 15.66
N SER A 283 -18.39 -10.65 15.77
CA SER A 283 -17.89 -11.61 16.78
C SER A 283 -17.84 -11.05 18.19
N PHE A 284 -18.12 -9.76 18.40
CA PHE A 284 -18.03 -9.03 19.68
C PHE A 284 -19.38 -8.50 20.18
N LEU A 285 -20.46 -8.70 19.44
CA LEU A 285 -21.80 -8.28 19.84
C LEU A 285 -22.40 -9.24 20.88
N ASP A 286 -23.29 -8.70 21.71
CA ASP A 286 -24.19 -9.46 22.58
C ASP A 286 -25.32 -10.10 21.76
N ASN A 287 -25.62 -11.39 22.00
CA ASN A 287 -26.69 -12.14 21.33
C ASN A 287 -28.10 -11.82 21.84
N ILE A 288 -28.32 -10.64 22.45
CA ILE A 288 -29.61 -10.31 23.09
C ILE A 288 -30.60 -9.91 21.99
N SER A 289 -31.38 -10.89 21.52
CA SER A 289 -32.36 -10.83 20.43
C SER A 289 -33.49 -9.78 20.55
N ASN A 290 -33.52 -8.98 21.62
CA ASN A 290 -34.56 -7.98 21.90
C ASN A 290 -34.03 -6.53 21.91
N ARG A 291 -32.77 -6.28 21.54
CA ARG A 291 -32.24 -4.91 21.48
C ARG A 291 -32.42 -4.32 20.09
N THR A 292 -32.94 -3.10 20.05
CA THR A 292 -33.00 -2.28 18.83
C THR A 292 -31.62 -1.76 18.39
N TRP A 293 -30.61 -1.79 19.27
CA TRP A 293 -29.31 -1.17 19.04
C TRP A 293 -28.13 -2.07 19.41
N PRO A 294 -27.03 -2.01 18.62
CA PRO A 294 -25.88 -2.88 18.82
C PRO A 294 -25.21 -2.59 20.16
N ASN A 295 -24.76 -3.65 20.84
CA ASN A 295 -23.98 -3.53 22.06
C ASN A 295 -22.86 -4.56 22.06
N LEU A 296 -21.69 -4.11 22.48
CA LEU A 296 -20.52 -4.98 22.66
C LEU A 296 -20.69 -5.81 23.93
N ARG A 297 -20.21 -7.05 23.89
CA ARG A 297 -20.17 -7.91 25.07
C ARG A 297 -19.37 -7.28 26.20
N SER A 298 -19.79 -7.56 27.44
CA SER A 298 -19.07 -7.12 28.63
C SER A 298 -17.57 -7.46 28.57
N GLY A 299 -16.72 -6.48 28.86
CA GLY A 299 -15.26 -6.61 28.83
C GLY A 299 -14.62 -6.38 27.45
N ILE A 300 -15.39 -6.16 26.38
CA ILE A 300 -14.86 -5.76 25.08
C ILE A 300 -14.73 -4.24 25.03
N SER A 301 -13.51 -3.75 24.80
CA SER A 301 -13.24 -2.33 24.57
C SER A 301 -13.31 -1.97 23.08
N LEU A 302 -13.86 -0.79 22.79
CA LEU A 302 -13.80 -0.14 21.48
C LEU A 302 -13.01 1.16 21.62
N ARG A 303 -11.97 1.31 20.80
CA ARG A 303 -11.11 2.49 20.77
C ARG A 303 -10.80 2.88 19.34
N VAL A 304 -10.61 4.17 19.11
CA VAL A 304 -10.25 4.71 17.80
C VAL A 304 -8.92 5.45 17.92
N ARG A 305 -7.97 5.19 17.02
CA ARG A 305 -6.76 6.00 16.87
C ARG A 305 -6.95 7.00 15.74
N ILE A 306 -6.85 8.28 16.08
CA ILE A 306 -6.78 9.35 15.10
C ILE A 306 -5.31 9.76 14.96
N ASP A 307 -4.83 9.79 13.72
CA ASP A 307 -3.45 10.13 13.41
C ASP A 307 -3.38 11.55 12.84
N SER A 308 -2.65 12.43 13.53
CA SER A 308 -2.25 13.76 13.01
C SER A 308 -0.78 13.74 12.58
N PRO A 309 -0.33 14.68 11.73
CA PRO A 309 1.09 14.76 11.35
C PRO A 309 2.05 14.90 12.54
N GLN A 310 1.57 15.42 13.68
CA GLN A 310 2.38 15.68 14.88
C GLN A 310 2.21 14.61 15.96
N GLN A 311 1.07 13.93 16.02
CA GLN A 311 0.74 13.03 17.13
C GLN A 311 -0.33 11.98 16.74
N GLN A 312 -0.20 10.78 17.31
CA GLN A 312 -1.24 9.76 17.30
C GLN A 312 -2.01 9.83 18.62
N GLN A 313 -3.33 9.84 18.55
CA GLN A 313 -4.20 9.91 19.72
C GLN A 313 -5.16 8.72 19.72
N TRP A 314 -5.14 7.94 20.79
CA TRP A 314 -6.19 6.98 21.07
C TRP A 314 -7.35 7.67 21.79
N ILE A 315 -8.56 7.36 21.33
CA ILE A 315 -9.82 7.81 21.89
C ILE A 315 -10.55 6.57 22.40
N ASP A 316 -10.80 6.56 23.69
CA ASP A 316 -11.62 5.57 24.39
C ASP A 316 -13.10 5.98 24.37
N ASP A 317 -13.97 5.16 24.98
CA ASP A 317 -15.40 5.45 25.17
C ASP A 317 -16.16 5.80 23.89
N CYS A 318 -15.76 5.21 22.76
CA CYS A 318 -16.45 5.38 21.49
C CYS A 318 -17.78 4.61 21.50
N GLU A 319 -18.84 5.23 21.00
CA GLU A 319 -20.16 4.62 20.89
C GLU A 319 -20.29 3.87 19.55
N LEU A 320 -20.77 2.63 19.61
CA LEU A 320 -21.19 1.88 18.42
C LEU A 320 -22.66 2.23 18.10
N VAL A 321 -22.87 3.15 17.17
CA VAL A 321 -24.19 3.70 16.83
C VAL A 321 -25.03 2.69 16.04
N PHE A 322 -24.40 2.02 15.07
CA PHE A 322 -25.08 1.11 14.15
C PHE A 322 -24.14 0.00 13.66
N VAL A 323 -24.72 -1.18 13.41
CA VAL A 323 -24.07 -2.32 12.76
C VAL A 323 -25.10 -2.93 11.81
N SER A 324 -24.81 -2.96 10.52
CA SER A 324 -25.71 -3.56 9.55
C SER A 324 -25.74 -5.08 9.67
N GLU A 325 -26.91 -5.68 9.50
CA GLU A 325 -27.11 -7.12 9.39
C GLU A 325 -27.22 -7.60 7.92
N SER A 326 -27.00 -6.69 6.97
CA SER A 326 -27.15 -6.96 5.53
C SER A 326 -25.81 -7.07 4.80
N CYS A 327 -25.88 -7.33 3.49
CA CYS A 327 -24.73 -7.35 2.60
C CYS A 327 -23.96 -6.03 2.50
N TRP A 328 -24.53 -4.91 2.97
CA TRP A 328 -23.80 -3.63 2.96
C TRP A 328 -22.64 -3.63 3.94
N ASP A 329 -22.66 -4.46 4.98
CA ASP A 329 -21.53 -4.63 5.89
C ASP A 329 -20.96 -3.29 6.40
N VAL A 330 -21.84 -2.38 6.85
CA VAL A 330 -21.50 -1.04 7.35
C VAL A 330 -21.76 -0.98 8.85
N ALA A 331 -20.80 -0.44 9.60
CA ALA A 331 -20.98 0.01 10.96
C ALA A 331 -20.68 1.51 11.09
N LEU A 332 -21.35 2.14 12.05
CA LEU A 332 -21.19 3.55 12.39
C LEU A 332 -20.75 3.67 13.85
N ILE A 333 -19.65 4.38 14.07
CA ILE A 333 -19.10 4.68 15.39
C ILE A 333 -19.18 6.19 15.61
N LYS A 334 -19.39 6.62 16.85
CA LYS A 334 -19.33 8.01 17.26
C LYS A 334 -18.27 8.18 18.34
N ILE A 335 -17.33 9.10 18.12
CA ILE A 335 -16.37 9.48 19.17
C ILE A 335 -17.01 10.49 20.15
N PRO A 336 -16.55 10.54 21.42
CA PRO A 336 -17.02 11.51 22.40
C PRO A 336 -16.87 12.95 21.93
N GLU A 337 -17.87 13.78 22.21
CA GLU A 337 -17.85 15.21 21.82
C GLU A 337 -16.69 15.98 22.44
N THR A 338 -16.25 15.59 23.64
CA THR A 338 -15.07 16.15 24.32
C THR A 338 -13.79 16.04 23.49
N CYS A 339 -13.67 15.01 22.64
CA CYS A 339 -12.55 14.84 21.73
C CYS A 339 -12.67 15.67 20.44
N VAL A 340 -13.90 16.08 20.09
CA VAL A 340 -14.22 16.90 18.91
C VAL A 340 -13.98 18.39 19.17
N LEU A 341 -14.14 18.84 20.43
CA LEU A 341 -14.14 20.25 20.81
C LEU A 341 -12.76 20.97 20.71
N ASN A 342 -11.65 20.24 20.52
CA ASN A 342 -10.29 20.79 20.55
C ASN A 342 -9.62 21.03 19.18
N GLY A 343 -10.28 20.78 18.05
CA GLY A 343 -9.65 21.03 16.74
C GLY A 343 -10.41 20.54 15.52
N PHE A 344 -9.94 20.99 14.34
CA PHE A 344 -10.44 20.61 13.02
C PHE A 344 -10.18 19.12 12.77
N LEU A 345 -11.19 18.26 12.95
CA LEU A 345 -11.11 16.86 12.56
C LEU A 345 -11.09 16.78 11.02
N PRO A 346 -10.05 16.19 10.40
CA PRO A 346 -10.08 15.89 8.98
C PRO A 346 -11.15 14.82 8.75
N PHE A 347 -12.12 15.09 7.89
CA PHE A 347 -13.19 14.16 7.55
C PHE A 347 -13.43 14.14 6.04
N LEU A 348 -13.98 13.03 5.56
CA LEU A 348 -14.40 12.81 4.18
C LEU A 348 -15.93 12.72 4.13
N PRO A 349 -16.63 13.79 3.74
CA PRO A 349 -18.09 13.76 3.71
C PRO A 349 -18.60 12.77 2.66
N LEU A 350 -19.73 12.13 2.98
CA LEU A 350 -20.53 11.42 1.99
C LEU A 350 -21.32 12.47 1.20
N ARG A 351 -21.01 12.60 -0.10
CA ARG A 351 -21.69 13.57 -0.96
C ARG A 351 -23.19 13.29 -1.07
N SER A 352 -23.98 14.35 -1.14
CA SER A 352 -25.40 14.25 -1.45
C SER A 352 -25.61 13.77 -2.89
N LYS A 353 -26.82 13.31 -3.19
CA LYS A 353 -27.19 12.90 -4.55
C LYS A 353 -27.04 14.04 -5.57
N GLU A 354 -27.33 15.27 -5.15
CA GLU A 354 -27.17 16.47 -5.96
C GLU A 354 -25.69 16.76 -6.24
N GLU A 355 -24.83 16.62 -5.23
CA GLU A 355 -23.38 16.78 -5.42
C GLU A 355 -22.81 15.67 -6.31
N LEU A 356 -23.24 14.42 -6.11
CA LEU A 356 -22.86 13.27 -6.94
C LEU A 356 -23.27 13.45 -8.40
N SER A 357 -24.39 14.12 -8.69
CA SER A 357 -24.82 14.41 -10.05
C SER A 357 -23.94 15.43 -10.79
N ARG A 358 -23.16 16.23 -10.06
CA ARG A 358 -22.28 17.27 -10.62
C ARG A 358 -20.86 16.79 -10.88
N VAL A 359 -20.54 15.58 -10.45
CA VAL A 359 -19.20 15.00 -10.55
C VAL A 359 -19.13 13.89 -11.58
N LYS A 360 -17.94 13.62 -12.10
CA LYS A 360 -17.74 12.50 -13.02
C LYS A 360 -18.01 11.18 -12.28
N PRO A 361 -18.87 10.31 -12.80
CA PRO A 361 -19.14 9.02 -12.18
C PRO A 361 -17.87 8.16 -12.20
N ILE A 362 -17.76 7.26 -11.23
CA ILE A 362 -16.70 6.26 -11.22
C ILE A 362 -16.92 5.29 -12.37
N VAL A 363 -15.86 5.07 -13.15
CA VAL A 363 -15.88 4.19 -14.31
C VAL A 363 -14.66 3.28 -14.29
N LYS A 364 -14.79 2.15 -14.99
CA LYS A 364 -13.69 1.20 -15.17
C LYS A 364 -12.45 1.91 -15.73
N GLY A 365 -11.29 1.58 -15.17
CA GLY A 365 -9.98 2.14 -15.56
C GLY A 365 -9.63 3.46 -14.86
N MET A 366 -10.54 4.09 -14.13
CA MET A 366 -10.23 5.29 -13.35
C MET A 366 -9.18 4.98 -12.28
N PRO A 367 -8.11 5.80 -12.14
CA PRO A 367 -7.14 5.63 -11.06
C PRO A 367 -7.80 5.80 -9.70
N LEU A 368 -7.50 4.89 -8.77
CA LEU A 368 -7.97 4.90 -7.40
C LEU A 368 -6.82 4.65 -6.42
N PHE A 369 -6.97 5.20 -5.23
CA PHE A 369 -6.07 4.96 -4.10
C PHE A 369 -6.85 4.28 -2.98
N ALA A 370 -6.34 3.17 -2.45
CA ALA A 370 -6.87 2.57 -1.23
C ALA A 370 -6.08 3.08 -0.02
N ILE A 371 -6.78 3.47 1.04
CA ILE A 371 -6.17 3.99 2.26
C ILE A 371 -6.72 3.24 3.47
N GLY A 372 -5.82 2.71 4.30
CA GLY A 372 -6.19 1.96 5.49
C GLY A 372 -5.02 1.56 6.37
N HIS A 373 -5.32 1.10 7.58
CA HIS A 373 -4.39 0.50 8.55
C HIS A 373 -4.22 -1.01 8.32
N GLY A 374 -4.02 -1.38 7.05
CA GLY A 374 -3.68 -2.74 6.68
C GLY A 374 -2.29 -3.12 7.18
N ILE A 375 -2.07 -4.43 7.31
CA ILE A 375 -0.78 -5.07 7.60
C ILE A 375 -0.28 -4.89 9.03
N PHE A 376 -0.12 -3.65 9.50
CA PHE A 376 0.52 -3.33 10.77
C PHE A 376 -0.53 -3.03 11.85
N GLY A 377 -0.52 -3.82 12.92
CA GLY A 377 -1.46 -3.66 14.03
C GLY A 377 -1.21 -2.42 14.89
N PRO A 378 -2.07 -2.20 15.91
CA PRO A 378 -2.06 -1.03 16.79
C PRO A 378 -0.69 -0.68 17.41
N SER A 379 0.09 -1.69 17.77
CA SER A 379 1.38 -1.55 18.45
C SER A 379 2.50 -0.99 17.59
N SER A 380 2.34 -0.96 16.26
CA SER A 380 3.38 -0.49 15.32
C SER A 380 3.53 1.04 15.29
N GLY A 381 2.47 1.77 15.67
CA GLY A 381 2.41 3.23 15.51
C GLY A 381 2.59 3.69 14.07
N ILE A 382 2.27 2.86 13.08
CA ILE A 382 2.38 3.19 11.65
C ILE A 382 1.09 3.87 11.17
N LEU A 383 1.25 4.98 10.45
CA LEU A 383 0.17 5.73 9.81
C LEU A 383 -0.54 4.88 8.74
N PRO A 384 -1.77 5.23 8.29
CA PRO A 384 -2.46 4.49 7.24
C PRO A 384 -1.59 4.36 5.99
N LEU A 385 -1.58 3.18 5.37
CA LEU A 385 -0.90 2.94 4.09
C LEU A 385 -1.76 3.46 2.94
N ILE A 386 -1.13 4.00 1.91
CA ILE A 386 -1.79 4.31 0.63
C ILE A 386 -1.29 3.32 -0.42
N THR A 387 -2.19 2.70 -1.17
CA THR A 387 -1.85 1.89 -2.34
C THR A 387 -2.60 2.40 -3.56
N SER A 388 -2.00 2.24 -4.74
CA SER A 388 -2.53 2.71 -6.00
C SER A 388 -3.03 1.56 -6.87
N GLY A 389 -4.07 1.82 -7.64
CA GLY A 389 -4.60 0.92 -8.65
C GLY A 389 -5.65 1.61 -9.48
N VAL A 390 -6.59 0.84 -10.02
CA VAL A 390 -7.70 1.35 -10.81
C VAL A 390 -9.02 0.77 -10.35
N CYS A 391 -10.12 1.45 -10.68
CA CYS A 391 -11.44 0.86 -10.67
C CYS A 391 -11.48 -0.27 -11.73
N SER A 392 -11.36 -1.52 -11.29
CA SER A 392 -11.40 -2.70 -12.15
C SER A 392 -12.80 -2.94 -12.72
N LYS A 393 -13.85 -2.66 -11.92
CA LYS A 393 -15.25 -2.81 -12.33
C LYS A 393 -16.18 -2.01 -11.43
N VAL A 394 -17.24 -1.47 -12.03
CA VAL A 394 -18.41 -0.95 -11.32
C VAL A 394 -19.58 -1.91 -11.60
N VAL A 395 -20.13 -2.50 -10.56
CA VAL A 395 -21.34 -3.33 -10.66
C VAL A 395 -22.53 -2.45 -10.30
N THR A 396 -23.55 -2.47 -11.15
CA THR A 396 -24.74 -1.63 -10.99
C THR A 396 -26.00 -2.47 -10.81
N TYR A 397 -26.98 -1.91 -10.09
CA TYR A 397 -28.34 -2.41 -10.00
C TYR A 397 -29.29 -1.21 -10.11
N SER A 398 -30.31 -1.29 -10.98
CA SER A 398 -31.22 -0.17 -11.27
C SER A 398 -30.50 1.15 -11.59
N ASN A 399 -29.44 1.07 -12.40
CA ASN A 399 -28.56 2.20 -12.78
C ASN A 399 -27.84 2.89 -11.61
N GLN A 400 -27.74 2.25 -10.44
CA GLN A 400 -26.97 2.74 -9.30
C GLN A 400 -25.77 1.81 -9.03
N PRO A 401 -24.57 2.35 -8.75
CA PRO A 401 -23.45 1.55 -8.28
C PRO A 401 -23.81 0.81 -6.98
N VAL A 402 -23.54 -0.49 -6.93
CA VAL A 402 -23.74 -1.30 -5.72
C VAL A 402 -22.49 -2.04 -5.26
N MET A 403 -21.46 -2.14 -6.10
CA MET A 403 -20.18 -2.70 -5.72
C MET A 403 -19.08 -2.15 -6.64
N LEU A 404 -17.97 -1.74 -6.04
CA LEU A 404 -16.73 -1.39 -6.75
C LEU A 404 -15.72 -2.52 -6.60
N LEU A 405 -15.03 -2.85 -7.69
CA LEU A 405 -13.83 -3.69 -7.66
C LEU A 405 -12.62 -2.81 -7.94
N SER A 406 -11.57 -2.97 -7.16
CA SER A 406 -10.29 -2.25 -7.33
C SER A 406 -9.11 -3.21 -7.47
N SER A 407 -8.09 -2.77 -8.21
CA SER A 407 -6.78 -3.44 -8.28
C SER A 407 -5.77 -2.92 -7.27
N ALA A 408 -6.07 -1.82 -6.58
CA ALA A 408 -5.21 -1.27 -5.53
C ALA A 408 -5.02 -2.32 -4.44
N PRO A 409 -3.78 -2.73 -4.11
CA PRO A 409 -3.56 -3.80 -3.15
C PRO A 409 -4.11 -3.43 -1.77
N VAL A 410 -4.95 -4.30 -1.22
CA VAL A 410 -5.46 -4.17 0.16
C VAL A 410 -5.20 -5.45 0.94
N HIS A 411 -5.01 -5.29 2.25
CA HIS A 411 -4.60 -6.35 3.16
C HIS A 411 -5.51 -6.39 4.38
N ARG A 412 -5.41 -7.46 5.18
CA ARG A 412 -6.05 -7.54 6.49
C ARG A 412 -5.76 -6.26 7.30
N GLY A 413 -6.82 -5.67 7.86
CA GLY A 413 -6.79 -4.37 8.53
C GLY A 413 -7.28 -3.20 7.67
N ASN A 414 -7.36 -3.33 6.34
CA ASN A 414 -7.94 -2.31 5.47
C ASN A 414 -9.48 -2.30 5.45
N SER A 415 -10.15 -3.33 5.98
CA SER A 415 -11.61 -3.34 6.14
C SER A 415 -12.05 -2.07 6.87
N GLY A 416 -13.01 -1.34 6.30
CA GLY A 416 -13.52 -0.06 6.78
C GLY A 416 -12.68 1.15 6.35
N GLY A 417 -11.60 0.93 5.60
CA GLY A 417 -10.82 1.97 4.96
C GLY A 417 -11.51 2.51 3.71
N VAL A 418 -10.83 3.34 2.94
CA VAL A 418 -11.44 4.07 1.82
C VAL A 418 -10.76 3.78 0.49
N LEU A 419 -11.55 3.79 -0.57
CA LEU A 419 -11.11 4.08 -1.93
C LEU A 419 -11.35 5.57 -2.19
N VAL A 420 -10.32 6.24 -2.69
CA VAL A 420 -10.40 7.63 -3.16
C VAL A 420 -9.95 7.78 -4.61
N ASN A 421 -10.53 8.74 -5.33
CA ASN A 421 -10.06 9.08 -6.68
C ASN A 421 -8.85 10.05 -6.63
N THR A 422 -8.39 10.50 -7.80
CA THR A 422 -7.29 11.47 -7.94
C THR A 422 -7.57 12.84 -7.33
N ASP A 423 -8.85 13.20 -7.14
CA ASP A 423 -9.26 14.43 -6.47
C ASP A 423 -9.31 14.29 -4.94
N GLY A 424 -8.93 13.12 -4.40
CA GLY A 424 -9.00 12.77 -2.97
C GLY A 424 -10.43 12.51 -2.48
N TRP A 425 -11.36 12.24 -3.39
CA TRP A 425 -12.76 12.07 -3.04
C TRP A 425 -13.05 10.65 -2.57
N PHE A 426 -13.81 10.53 -1.48
CA PHE A 426 -14.30 9.23 -1.00
C PHE A 426 -15.33 8.63 -1.95
N VAL A 427 -14.98 7.51 -2.58
CA VAL A 427 -15.80 6.85 -3.60
C VAL A 427 -16.26 5.46 -3.21
N GLY A 428 -15.60 4.81 -2.25
CA GLY A 428 -16.13 3.57 -1.70
C GLY A 428 -15.42 3.09 -0.44
N LEU A 429 -16.18 2.43 0.44
CA LEU A 429 -15.70 1.83 1.69
C LEU A 429 -15.14 0.44 1.42
N VAL A 430 -13.86 0.19 1.73
CA VAL A 430 -13.20 -1.09 1.49
C VAL A 430 -13.77 -2.15 2.42
N THR A 431 -14.30 -3.25 1.87
CA THR A 431 -15.00 -4.29 2.63
C THR A 431 -14.20 -5.58 2.77
N GLY A 432 -13.57 -6.04 1.67
CA GLY A 432 -12.83 -7.30 1.70
C GLY A 432 -12.15 -7.67 0.40
N ASN A 433 -11.43 -8.79 0.43
CA ASN A 433 -10.68 -9.33 -0.70
C ASN A 433 -11.32 -10.60 -1.27
N GLY A 434 -11.11 -10.83 -2.57
CA GLY A 434 -11.33 -12.13 -3.17
C GLY A 434 -10.40 -13.18 -2.56
N LYS A 435 -10.92 -14.39 -2.37
CA LYS A 435 -10.16 -15.55 -1.92
C LYS A 435 -10.30 -16.68 -2.93
N THR A 436 -9.21 -17.41 -3.14
CA THR A 436 -9.22 -18.65 -3.92
C THR A 436 -9.92 -19.77 -3.14
N SER A 437 -10.23 -20.88 -3.81
CA SER A 437 -10.80 -22.07 -3.17
C SER A 437 -9.90 -22.67 -2.08
N THR A 438 -8.59 -22.41 -2.13
CA THR A 438 -7.62 -22.81 -1.11
C THR A 438 -7.54 -21.83 0.06
N GLY A 439 -8.37 -20.80 0.08
CA GLY A 439 -8.40 -19.78 1.14
C GLY A 439 -7.35 -18.67 1.00
N ARG A 440 -6.46 -18.75 -0.01
CA ARG A 440 -5.45 -17.71 -0.26
C ARG A 440 -6.11 -16.41 -0.72
N THR A 441 -5.80 -15.33 -0.02
CA THR A 441 -6.24 -13.97 -0.32
C THR A 441 -5.62 -13.44 -1.63
N ILE A 442 -6.43 -12.76 -2.45
CA ILE A 442 -6.00 -12.05 -3.65
C ILE A 442 -6.01 -10.55 -3.33
N THR A 443 -4.85 -9.98 -3.02
CA THR A 443 -4.72 -8.60 -2.54
C THR A 443 -5.12 -7.54 -3.56
N HIS A 444 -4.96 -7.84 -4.86
CA HIS A 444 -5.32 -6.98 -6.00
C HIS A 444 -6.74 -7.22 -6.54
N LEU A 445 -7.58 -7.93 -5.79
CA LEU A 445 -9.00 -8.06 -6.08
C LEU A 445 -9.75 -7.78 -4.80
N ASN A 446 -10.23 -6.55 -4.64
CA ASN A 446 -11.02 -6.16 -3.49
C ASN A 446 -12.36 -5.55 -3.87
N PHE A 447 -13.30 -5.70 -2.95
CA PHE A 447 -14.67 -5.26 -3.06
C PHE A 447 -14.90 -4.09 -2.10
N ALA A 448 -15.53 -3.04 -2.60
CA ALA A 448 -15.84 -1.86 -1.83
C ALA A 448 -17.29 -1.41 -2.06
N ILE A 449 -17.92 -0.90 -1.01
CA ILE A 449 -19.27 -0.35 -1.03
C ILE A 449 -19.19 1.06 -1.62
N PRO A 450 -19.83 1.35 -2.77
CA PRO A 450 -19.85 2.70 -3.33
C PRO A 450 -20.49 3.69 -2.35
N THR A 451 -19.96 4.91 -2.23
CA THR A 451 -20.53 5.90 -1.31
C THR A 451 -21.96 6.29 -1.68
N GLU A 452 -22.32 6.20 -2.95
CA GLU A 452 -23.67 6.41 -3.47
C GLU A 452 -24.69 5.46 -2.85
N ALA A 453 -24.29 4.22 -2.55
CA ALA A 453 -25.18 3.20 -2.00
C ALA A 453 -25.61 3.48 -0.55
N ILE A 454 -24.78 4.21 0.21
CA ILE A 454 -24.96 4.42 1.66
C ILE A 454 -25.22 5.88 2.04
N SER A 455 -24.85 6.83 1.17
CA SER A 455 -24.91 8.28 1.42
C SER A 455 -26.29 8.75 1.89
N ASN A 456 -27.37 8.34 1.23
CA ASN A 456 -28.73 8.81 1.56
C ASN A 456 -29.15 8.45 2.99
N ALA A 457 -28.88 7.22 3.43
CA ALA A 457 -29.25 6.76 4.76
C ALA A 457 -28.40 7.44 5.83
N VAL A 458 -27.08 7.48 5.62
CA VAL A 458 -26.15 8.05 6.60
C VAL A 458 -26.29 9.57 6.70
N ASN A 459 -26.45 10.28 5.58
CA ASN A 459 -26.63 11.74 5.60
C ASN A 459 -27.96 12.16 6.23
N ALA A 460 -29.02 11.36 6.06
CA ALA A 460 -30.28 11.63 6.74
C ALA A 460 -30.14 11.47 8.27
N TYR A 461 -29.46 10.41 8.73
CA TYR A 461 -29.09 10.25 10.13
C TYR A 461 -28.23 11.42 10.64
N LEU A 462 -27.21 11.84 9.90
CA LEU A 462 -26.36 12.98 10.30
C LEU A 462 -27.11 14.32 10.38
N ALA A 463 -28.28 14.43 9.75
CA ALA A 463 -29.06 15.67 9.73
C ALA A 463 -29.99 15.82 10.95
N ASP A 464 -30.53 14.73 11.49
CA ASP A 464 -31.52 14.76 12.57
C ASP A 464 -31.25 13.79 13.75
N ASP A 465 -30.15 13.03 13.70
CA ASP A 465 -29.74 12.02 14.68
C ASP A 465 -30.77 10.88 14.89
N ASP A 466 -31.70 10.68 13.94
CA ASP A 466 -32.70 9.62 14.01
C ASP A 466 -32.17 8.32 13.37
N ARG A 467 -31.86 7.34 14.22
CA ARG A 467 -31.30 6.06 13.78
C ARG A 467 -32.20 5.26 12.84
N LYS A 468 -33.51 5.57 12.72
CA LYS A 468 -34.41 4.91 11.76
C LYS A 468 -33.92 5.01 10.32
N TRP A 469 -33.14 6.05 9.99
CA TRP A 469 -32.58 6.22 8.65
C TRP A 469 -31.56 5.13 8.32
N LEU A 470 -30.84 4.63 9.34
CA LEU A 470 -29.84 3.58 9.21
C LEU A 470 -30.47 2.20 8.98
N ASP A 471 -31.70 1.96 9.43
CA ASP A 471 -32.44 0.70 9.18
C ASP A 471 -32.65 0.42 7.68
N ARG A 472 -32.60 1.45 6.83
CA ARG A 472 -32.62 1.30 5.37
C ARG A 472 -31.42 0.52 4.85
N LEU A 473 -30.30 0.51 5.58
CA LEU A 473 -29.13 -0.29 5.25
C LEU A 473 -29.31 -1.76 5.63
N ASN A 474 -30.35 -2.15 6.38
CA ASN A 474 -30.64 -3.55 6.71
C ASN A 474 -31.58 -4.24 5.71
N THR A 475 -32.13 -3.50 4.74
CA THR A 475 -33.11 -4.01 3.78
C THR A 475 -32.70 -3.79 2.32
N PRO A 476 -31.51 -4.24 1.88
CA PRO A 476 -31.12 -4.15 0.48
C PRO A 476 -32.05 -5.00 -0.40
N PRO A 477 -32.24 -4.64 -1.68
CA PRO A 477 -32.92 -5.50 -2.64
C PRO A 477 -32.22 -6.86 -2.74
N THR A 478 -32.98 -7.96 -2.84
CA THR A 478 -32.42 -9.34 -2.93
C THR A 478 -31.35 -9.49 -4.01
N ARG A 479 -31.52 -8.80 -5.14
CA ARG A 479 -30.53 -8.85 -6.22
C ARG A 479 -29.17 -8.26 -5.81
N VAL A 480 -29.17 -7.25 -4.95
CA VAL A 480 -27.94 -6.65 -4.41
C VAL A 480 -27.25 -7.63 -3.46
N ASP A 481 -28.01 -8.34 -2.63
CA ASP A 481 -27.50 -9.41 -1.76
C ASP A 481 -26.84 -10.55 -2.57
N ASP A 482 -27.47 -10.99 -3.66
CA ASP A 482 -26.90 -11.98 -4.57
C ASP A 482 -25.58 -11.51 -5.20
N ILE A 483 -25.51 -10.24 -5.59
CA ILE A 483 -24.29 -9.63 -6.15
C ILE A 483 -23.16 -9.67 -5.11
N TRP A 484 -23.41 -9.26 -3.87
CA TRP A 484 -22.42 -9.28 -2.79
C TRP A 484 -22.03 -10.68 -2.35
N SER A 485 -22.96 -11.63 -2.43
CA SER A 485 -22.70 -13.06 -2.22
C SER A 485 -21.97 -13.72 -3.39
N LEU A 486 -21.67 -12.98 -4.46
CA LEU A 486 -21.10 -13.47 -5.72
C LEU A 486 -21.87 -14.67 -6.30
N ARG A 487 -23.18 -14.72 -6.07
CA ARG A 487 -24.06 -15.79 -6.57
C ARG A 487 -24.40 -15.51 -8.04
N GLY A 488 -24.11 -16.48 -8.89
CA GLY A 488 -24.46 -16.45 -10.31
C GLY A 488 -24.89 -17.83 -10.80
N ALA A 489 -25.66 -17.85 -11.87
CA ALA A 489 -25.93 -19.09 -12.59
C ALA A 489 -24.66 -19.49 -13.36
N ALA A 490 -24.20 -20.73 -13.18
CA ALA A 490 -23.15 -21.27 -14.02
C ALA A 490 -23.66 -21.30 -15.49
N PRO A 491 -22.83 -20.96 -16.48
CA PRO A 491 -23.22 -21.11 -17.88
C PRO A 491 -23.55 -22.59 -18.14
N VAL A 492 -24.80 -22.86 -18.54
CA VAL A 492 -25.20 -24.20 -18.96
C VAL A 492 -24.64 -24.43 -20.35
N TRP A 493 -23.65 -25.31 -20.46
CA TRP A 493 -23.13 -25.72 -21.76
C TRP A 493 -24.19 -26.58 -22.46
N THR A 494 -24.73 -26.09 -23.58
CA THR A 494 -25.58 -26.88 -24.46
C THR A 494 -24.70 -27.46 -25.57
N PRO A 495 -24.63 -28.80 -25.73
CA PRO A 495 -23.95 -29.41 -26.86
C PRO A 495 -24.58 -28.93 -28.18
N ILE A 496 -23.75 -28.54 -29.15
CA ILE A 496 -24.23 -28.31 -30.52
C ILE A 496 -24.55 -29.68 -31.11
N GLU A 497 -25.83 -30.01 -31.28
CA GLU A 497 -26.22 -31.14 -32.11
C GLU A 497 -25.75 -30.89 -33.55
N LYS A 498 -24.92 -31.80 -34.06
CA LYS A 498 -24.50 -31.80 -35.47
C LYS A 498 -25.73 -32.01 -36.34
N TYR A 499 -26.21 -30.96 -37.00
CA TYR A 499 -27.04 -31.10 -38.19
C TYR A 499 -26.20 -31.73 -39.31
N LEU A 500 -26.11 -33.05 -39.32
CA LEU A 500 -25.68 -33.86 -40.46
C LEU A 500 -26.94 -34.41 -41.14
N THR A 501 -27.63 -33.54 -41.87
CA THR A 501 -28.44 -33.96 -43.02
C THR A 501 -27.85 -33.27 -44.25
N PRO A 502 -27.16 -33.99 -45.15
CA PRO A 502 -26.76 -33.39 -46.42
C PRO A 502 -28.04 -33.10 -47.23
N PRO A 503 -28.11 -31.98 -47.95
CA PRO A 503 -29.21 -31.76 -48.89
C PRO A 503 -29.14 -32.82 -49.98
N ILE A 504 -30.22 -33.59 -50.13
CA ILE A 504 -30.45 -34.43 -51.30
C ILE A 504 -30.66 -33.46 -52.48
N PHE A 505 -29.61 -33.26 -53.27
CA PHE A 505 -29.75 -32.69 -54.61
C PHE A 505 -30.21 -33.81 -55.55
N THR A 506 -31.48 -33.77 -55.94
CA THR A 506 -32.00 -34.56 -57.06
C THR A 506 -31.68 -33.80 -58.35
N LEU A 507 -30.83 -34.36 -59.21
CA LEU A 507 -30.55 -33.87 -60.56
C LEU A 507 -31.75 -34.14 -61.48
N TYR A 508 -32.16 -33.12 -62.24
CA TYR A 508 -32.68 -33.26 -63.61
C TYR A 508 -31.56 -32.93 -64.59
#